data_AF-A0AAU1AEW3-F1
#
_entry.id   AF-A0AAU1AEW3-F1
#
_cell.length_a   1.000
_cell.length_b   1.000
_cell.length_c   1.000
_cell.angle_alpha   90.00
_cell.angle_beta   90.00
_cell.angle_gamma   90.00
#
_symmetry.space_group_name_H-M   'P 1'
#
loop_
_entity.id
_entity.type
_entity.pdbx_description
1 polymer ?
#
loop_
_entity_poly.entity_id
_entity_poly.type
_entity_poly.pdbx_seq_one_letter_code
_entity_poly.pdbx_strand_id
1 'polypeptide(L)'
;MTSKRSVSLPDDVAEWLDRQPNVSAAITAAVRAQMAVGHLHEVLRRAGIEVTEEGRARWRERLAAPIPPDALAEGRRMLRDAG
;
A
#
# COMPACT_ATOMS: atom_id res chain seq x y z
N MET A 1 18.20 13.44 4.34
CA MET A 1 18.76 13.24 5.69
C MET A 1 18.25 11.92 6.25
N THR A 2 19.08 11.19 7.01
CA THR A 2 18.70 9.93 7.67
C THR A 2 19.09 9.97 9.14
N SER A 3 18.34 9.27 10.00
CA SER A 3 18.65 9.12 11.43
C SER A 3 18.58 7.64 11.82
N LYS A 4 19.61 7.13 12.49
CA LYS A 4 19.64 5.74 12.97
C LYS A 4 18.74 5.59 14.21
N ARG A 5 17.96 4.52 14.24
CA ARG A 5 17.15 4.06 15.38
C ARG A 5 17.45 2.58 15.64
N SER A 6 17.34 2.15 16.88
CA SER A 6 17.47 0.74 17.28
C SER A 6 16.15 0.30 17.90
N VAL A 7 15.68 -0.89 17.52
CA VAL A 7 14.43 -1.50 17.97
C VAL A 7 14.64 -2.99 18.13
N SER A 8 13.90 -3.60 19.06
CA SER A 8 13.82 -5.06 19.18
C SER A 8 12.71 -5.58 18.27
N LEU A 9 12.94 -6.73 17.64
CA LEU A 9 12.02 -7.37 16.71
C LEU A 9 11.79 -8.83 17.14
N PRO A 10 10.63 -9.42 16.81
CA PRO A 10 10.44 -10.86 16.87
C PRO A 10 11.48 -11.60 16.00
N ASP A 11 11.87 -12.80 16.44
CA ASP A 11 12.94 -13.59 15.80
C ASP A 11 12.64 -13.88 14.32
N ASP A 12 11.40 -14.25 14.00
CA ASP A 12 10.97 -14.53 12.63
C ASP A 12 11.07 -13.31 11.70
N VAL A 13 10.79 -12.12 12.24
CA VAL A 13 10.93 -10.85 11.51
C VAL A 13 12.40 -10.50 11.31
N ALA A 14 13.24 -10.71 12.33
CA ALA A 14 14.69 -10.50 12.21
C ALA A 14 15.29 -11.43 11.14
N GLU A 15 14.97 -12.73 11.19
CA GLU A 15 15.40 -13.71 10.18
C GLU A 15 14.92 -13.39 8.77
N TRP A 16 13.71 -12.83 8.63
CA TRP A 16 13.22 -12.37 7.34
C TRP A 16 13.99 -11.15 6.83
N LEU A 17 14.31 -10.19 7.71
CA LEU A 17 15.09 -9.00 7.37
C LEU A 17 16.52 -9.35 6.98
N ASP A 18 17.15 -10.28 7.68
CA ASP A 18 18.52 -10.73 7.38
C ASP A 18 18.66 -11.33 5.98
N ARG A 19 17.56 -11.82 5.39
CA ARG A 19 17.51 -12.31 4.00
C ARG A 19 17.34 -11.19 2.96
N GLN A 20 17.09 -9.95 3.37
CA GLN A 20 16.88 -8.86 2.44
C GLN A 20 18.22 -8.30 1.93
N PRO A 21 18.37 -8.06 0.62
CA PRO A 21 19.57 -7.43 0.07
C PRO A 21 19.89 -6.05 0.69
N ASN A 22 18.85 -5.35 1.16
CA ASN A 22 18.97 -4.08 1.86
C ASN A 22 17.84 -3.90 2.88
N VAL A 23 18.14 -4.24 4.14
CA VAL A 23 17.24 -4.12 5.30
C VAL A 23 16.66 -2.72 5.43
N SER A 24 17.51 -1.68 5.34
CA SER A 24 17.08 -0.29 5.54
C SER A 24 16.08 0.14 4.46
N ALA A 25 16.29 -0.26 3.21
CA ALA A 25 15.37 0.03 2.12
C ALA A 25 14.04 -0.72 2.29
N ALA A 26 14.08 -1.99 2.66
CA ALA A 26 12.89 -2.80 2.91
C ALA A 26 12.01 -2.19 4.02
N ILE A 27 12.61 -1.87 5.18
CA ILE A 27 11.90 -1.24 6.29
C ILE A 27 11.37 0.14 5.88
N THR A 28 12.19 0.96 5.22
CA THR A 28 11.77 2.30 4.79
C THR A 28 10.57 2.23 3.85
N ALA A 29 10.57 1.29 2.89
CA ALA A 29 9.47 1.11 1.95
C ALA A 29 8.18 0.69 2.68
N ALA A 30 8.26 -0.30 3.58
CA ALA A 30 7.12 -0.77 4.36
C ALA A 30 6.53 0.34 5.24
N VAL A 31 7.38 1.07 5.98
CA VAL A 31 6.94 2.17 6.84
C VAL A 31 6.30 3.28 6.02
N ARG A 32 6.88 3.65 4.88
CA ARG A 32 6.29 4.67 3.99
C ARG A 32 4.94 4.23 3.41
N ALA A 33 4.80 2.96 3.04
CA ALA A 33 3.52 2.43 2.58
C ALA A 33 2.45 2.54 3.68
N GLN A 34 2.80 2.18 4.92
CA GLN A 34 1.90 2.31 6.07
C GLN A 34 1.52 3.78 6.34
N MET A 35 2.49 4.71 6.30
CA MET A 35 2.24 6.14 6.46
C MET A 35 1.31 6.68 5.36
N ALA A 36 1.51 6.26 4.10
CA ALA A 36 0.70 6.69 2.97
C ALA A 36 -0.76 6.23 3.11
N VAL A 37 -0.99 4.99 3.56
CA VAL A 37 -2.34 4.48 3.84
C VAL A 37 -3.01 5.27 4.97
N GLY A 38 -2.29 5.54 6.06
CA GLY A 38 -2.80 6.36 7.16
C GLY A 38 -3.16 7.77 6.71
N HIS A 39 -2.31 8.39 5.89
CA HIS A 39 -2.57 9.71 5.32
C HIS A 39 -3.79 9.73 4.41
N LEU A 40 -3.94 8.73 3.53
CA LEU A 40 -5.11 8.59 2.66
C LEU A 40 -6.41 8.49 3.46
N HIS A 41 -6.44 7.64 4.49
CA HIS A 41 -7.62 7.51 5.36
C HIS A 41 -7.97 8.83 6.04
N GLU A 42 -6.98 9.60 6.49
CA GLU A 42 -7.21 10.91 7.09
C GLU A 42 -7.77 11.93 6.08
N VAL A 43 -7.27 11.95 4.85
CA VAL A 43 -7.78 12.82 3.78
C VAL A 43 -9.24 12.47 3.47
N LEU A 44 -9.56 11.19 3.32
CA LEU A 44 -10.93 10.74 3.06
C LEU A 44 -11.87 11.11 4.21
N ARG A 45 -11.44 10.90 5.46
CA ARG A 45 -12.21 11.27 6.65
C ARG A 45 -12.50 12.78 6.68
N ARG A 46 -11.53 13.63 6.35
CA ARG A 46 -11.73 15.09 6.24
C ARG A 46 -12.73 15.49 5.16
N ALA A 47 -12.82 14.71 4.10
CA ALA A 47 -13.84 14.88 3.06
C ALA A 47 -15.22 14.30 3.45
N GLY A 48 -15.38 13.80 4.69
CA GLY A 48 -16.61 13.17 5.16
C GLY A 48 -16.80 11.73 4.67
N ILE A 49 -15.76 11.12 4.10
CA ILE A 49 -15.79 9.74 3.60
C ILE A 49 -15.13 8.83 4.63
N GLU A 50 -15.93 8.00 5.28
CA GLU A 50 -15.43 6.99 6.21
C GLU A 50 -15.19 5.66 5.51
N VAL A 51 -13.97 5.13 5.60
CA VAL A 51 -13.64 3.81 5.05
C VAL A 51 -13.77 2.75 6.13
N THR A 52 -14.88 2.02 6.14
CA THR A 52 -15.15 0.95 7.10
C THR A 52 -14.60 -0.40 6.63
N GLU A 53 -14.39 -1.32 7.57
CA GLU A 53 -13.96 -2.69 7.24
C GLU A 53 -15.00 -3.45 6.42
N GLU A 54 -16.29 -3.27 6.71
CA GLU A 54 -17.39 -3.86 5.95
C GLU A 54 -17.41 -3.31 4.53
N GLY A 55 -17.17 -2.00 4.38
CA GLY A 55 -17.01 -1.36 3.07
C GLY A 55 -15.84 -1.96 2.29
N ARG A 56 -14.69 -2.11 2.94
CA ARG A 56 -13.50 -2.75 2.34
C ARG A 56 -13.75 -4.21 1.95
N ALA A 57 -14.46 -4.98 2.76
CA ALA A 57 -14.81 -6.37 2.45
C ALA A 57 -15.70 -6.46 1.21
N ARG A 58 -16.79 -5.67 1.17
CA ARG A 58 -17.68 -5.59 0.00
C ARG A 58 -16.94 -5.20 -1.27
N TRP A 59 -16.04 -4.22 -1.19
CA TRP A 59 -15.24 -3.81 -2.34
C TRP A 59 -14.24 -4.88 -2.77
N ARG A 60 -13.58 -5.58 -1.83
CA ARG A 60 -12.66 -6.69 -2.14
C ARG A 60 -13.37 -7.81 -2.90
N GLU A 61 -14.57 -8.20 -2.48
CA GLU A 61 -15.37 -9.20 -3.20
C GLU A 61 -15.69 -8.76 -4.63
N ARG A 62 -16.10 -7.49 -4.80
CA ARG A 62 -16.41 -6.94 -6.13
C ARG A 62 -15.18 -6.83 -7.03
N LEU A 63 -14.01 -6.53 -6.46
CA LEU A 63 -12.75 -6.39 -7.18
C LEU A 63 -12.03 -7.73 -7.39
N ALA A 64 -12.48 -8.82 -6.76
CA ALA A 64 -11.97 -10.16 -7.04
C ALA A 64 -12.37 -10.66 -8.44
N ALA A 65 -13.42 -10.08 -9.03
CA ALA A 65 -13.76 -10.32 -10.42
C ALA A 65 -12.67 -9.76 -11.34
N PRO A 66 -12.19 -10.53 -12.33
CA PRO A 66 -11.23 -10.04 -13.31
C PRO A 66 -11.74 -8.80 -14.02
N ILE A 67 -10.89 -7.78 -14.17
CA ILE A 67 -11.20 -6.60 -14.97
C ILE A 67 -11.37 -7.06 -16.42
N PRO A 68 -12.48 -6.70 -17.11
CA PRO A 68 -12.67 -7.04 -18.52
C PRO A 68 -11.47 -6.58 -19.37
N PRO A 69 -10.97 -7.40 -20.30
CA PRO A 69 -9.79 -7.08 -21.10
C PRO A 69 -9.87 -5.73 -21.82
N ASP A 70 -11.05 -5.39 -22.34
CA ASP A 70 -11.27 -4.14 -23.07
C ASP A 70 -11.18 -2.91 -22.16
N ALA A 71 -11.73 -3.01 -20.95
CA ALA A 71 -11.64 -1.95 -19.94
C ALA A 71 -10.19 -1.75 -19.47
N LEU A 72 -9.43 -2.84 -19.32
CA LEU A 72 -8.01 -2.78 -18.99
C LEU A 72 -7.19 -2.15 -20.11
N ALA A 73 -7.49 -2.48 -21.37
CA ALA A 73 -6.83 -1.90 -22.53
C ALA A 73 -7.09 -0.40 -22.66
N GLU A 74 -8.31 0.04 -22.38
CA GLU A 74 -8.68 1.47 -22.35
C GLU A 74 -7.96 2.21 -21.22
N GLY A 75 -7.97 1.69 -19.99
CA GLY A 75 -7.25 2.32 -18.88
C GLY A 75 -5.75 2.47 -19.16
N ARG A 76 -5.14 1.47 -19.83
CA ARG A 76 -3.74 1.55 -20.28
C ARG A 76 -3.51 2.60 -21.37
N ARG A 77 -4.49 2.89 -22.24
CA ARG A 77 -4.41 4.00 -23.21
C ARG A 77 -4.43 5.33 -22.48
N MET A 78 -5.44 5.54 -21.62
CA MET A 78 -5.60 6.79 -20.86
C MET A 78 -4.36 7.15 -20.04
N LEU A 79 -3.73 6.17 -19.38
CA LEU A 79 -2.51 6.40 -18.61
C LEU A 79 -1.29 6.75 -19.47
N ARG A 80 -1.22 6.29 -20.73
CA ARG A 80 -0.16 6.69 -21.66
C ARG A 80 -0.39 8.11 -22.18
N ASP A 81 -1.64 8.48 -22.43
CA ASP A 81 -1.98 9.79 -23.01
C ASP A 81 -1.93 10.92 -21.96
N ALA A 82 -1.95 10.58 -20.67
CA ALA A 82 -1.90 11.51 -19.54
C ALA A 82 -0.47 11.83 -19.04
N GLY A 83 0.57 11.18 -19.59
CA GLY A 83 1.98 11.39 -19.23
C GLY A 83 2.72 12.17 -20.30
#